data_AF-A0A3A8Z645-F1
#
_entry.id   AF-A0A3A8Z645-F1
#
_cell.length_a   1.000
_cell.length_b   1.000
_cell.length_c   1.000
_cell.angle_alpha   90.00
_cell.angle_beta   90.00
_cell.angle_gamma   90.00
#
_symmetry.space_group_name_H-M   'P 1'
#
loop_
_entity.id
_entity.type
_entity.pdbx_description
1 polymer ?
#
loop_
_entity_poly.entity_id
_entity_poly.type
_entity_poly.pdbx_seq_one_letter_code
_entity_poly.pdbx_strand_id
1 'polypeptide(L)' 'MGVVMKEQDKRAIESMCRCGLDLEGVISIFPTFPKEDVMAIYNSAKGLNEGTEGELNISINCS' A
#
# COMPACT_ATOMS: atom_id res chain seq x y z
N MET A 1 -2.34 1.24 -25.32
CA MET A 1 -1.67 0.30 -24.38
C MET A 1 -2.47 0.32 -23.08
N GLY A 2 -3.19 -0.73 -22.74
CA GLY A 2 -3.73 -0.88 -21.38
C GLY A 2 -2.55 -1.09 -20.44
N VAL A 3 -2.40 -0.25 -19.42
CA VAL A 3 -1.33 -0.42 -18.43
C VAL A 3 -1.77 -1.54 -17.50
N VAL A 4 -1.11 -2.70 -17.60
CA VAL A 4 -1.37 -3.85 -16.74
C VAL A 4 -0.56 -3.67 -15.45
N MET A 5 -1.25 -3.71 -14.31
CA MET A 5 -0.65 -3.55 -12.99
C MET A 5 0.25 -4.74 -12.65
N LYS A 6 1.55 -4.49 -12.44
CA LYS A 6 2.52 -5.55 -12.12
C LYS A 6 2.57 -5.79 -10.63
N GLU A 7 3.14 -6.93 -10.23
CA GLU A 7 3.33 -7.27 -8.81
C GLU A 7 4.17 -6.22 -8.05
N GLN A 8 5.14 -5.57 -8.72
CA GLN A 8 5.90 -4.48 -8.12
C GLN A 8 5.03 -3.27 -7.80
N ASP A 9 4.08 -2.92 -8.67
CA ASP A 9 3.14 -1.81 -8.44
C ASP A 9 2.23 -2.12 -7.23
N LYS A 10 1.74 -3.37 -7.14
CA LYS A 10 0.95 -3.83 -5.99
C LYS A 10 1.73 -3.72 -4.68
N ARG A 11 2.97 -4.24 -4.64
CA ARG A 11 3.83 -4.13 -3.44
C ARG A 11 4.15 -2.69 -3.05
N ALA A 12 4.30 -1.79 -4.03
CA ALA A 12 4.54 -0.38 -3.75
C ALA A 12 3.31 0.28 -3.09
N ILE A 13 2.10 0.00 -3.57
CA ILE A 13 0.84 0.45 -2.96
C ILE A 13 0.71 -0.09 -1.53
N GLU A 14 0.96 -1.39 -1.33
CA GLU A 14 0.93 -2.00 0.01
C GLU A 14 1.95 -1.36 0.95
N SER A 15 3.17 -1.09 0.46
CA SER A 15 4.21 -0.45 1.25
C SER A 15 3.83 0.98 1.63
N MET A 16 3.26 1.77 0.71
CA MET A 16 2.82 3.13 0.99
C MET A 16 1.66 3.16 1.99
N CYS A 17 0.71 2.23 1.87
CA CYS A 17 -0.35 2.04 2.84
C CYS A 17 0.23 1.72 4.24
N ARG A 18 1.22 0.83 4.34
CA ARG A 18 1.90 0.50 5.62
C ARG A 18 2.68 1.65 6.21
N CYS A 19 3.21 2.55 5.38
CA CYS A 19 3.86 3.78 5.83
C CYS A 19 2.86 4.85 6.32
N GLY A 20 1.55 4.58 6.28
CA GLY A 20 0.52 5.51 6.74
C GLY A 20 0.09 6.53 5.69
N LEU A 21 0.38 6.29 4.41
CA LEU A 21 -0.11 7.14 3.34
C LEU A 21 -1.62 6.92 3.14
N ASP A 22 -2.38 8.00 3.01
CA ASP A 22 -3.82 7.94 2.72
C ASP A 22 -4.07 7.45 1.29
N LEU A 23 -5.24 6.85 1.08
CA LEU A 23 -5.69 6.37 -0.23
C LEU A 23 -5.59 7.44 -1.33
N GLU A 24 -5.96 8.70 -1.04
CA GLU A 24 -5.86 9.78 -2.02
C GLU A 24 -4.39 10.08 -2.38
N GLY A 25 -3.49 10.02 -1.40
CA GLY A 25 -2.05 10.17 -1.61
C GLY A 25 -1.48 9.05 -2.48
N VAL A 26 -1.90 7.81 -2.24
CA VAL A 26 -1.48 6.65 -3.04
C VAL A 26 -2.01 6.77 -4.47
N ILE A 27 -3.29 7.10 -4.67
CA ILE A 27 -3.86 7.32 -6.01
C ILE A 27 -3.10 8.41 -6.76
N SER A 28 -2.69 9.49 -6.08
CA SER A 28 -1.91 10.57 -6.70
C SER A 28 -0.53 10.12 -7.18
N ILE A 29 0.09 9.12 -6.54
CA ILE A 29 1.39 8.56 -6.95
C ILE A 29 1.25 7.55 -8.09
N PHE A 30 0.07 6.95 -8.21
CA PHE A 30 -0.26 5.95 -9.23
C PHE A 30 -1.34 6.44 -10.22
N PRO A 31 -1.18 7.62 -10.87
CA PRO A 31 -2.20 8.19 -11.76
C PRO A 31 -2.41 7.37 -13.05
N THR A 32 -1.46 6.49 -13.35
CA THR A 32 -1.47 5.61 -14.53
C THR A 32 -2.41 4.42 -14.36
N PHE A 33 -2.80 4.11 -13.12
CA PHE A 33 -3.70 3.00 -12.81
C PHE A 33 -5.10 3.53 -12.48
N PRO A 34 -6.17 2.78 -12.83
CA PRO A 34 -7.51 3.14 -12.42
C PRO A 34 -7.61 3.12 -10.90
N LYS A 35 -8.37 4.09 -10.36
CA LYS A 35 -8.54 4.26 -8.91
C LYS A 35 -9.11 3.01 -8.25
N GLU A 36 -9.96 2.26 -8.96
CA GLU A 36 -10.59 1.04 -8.47
C GLU A 36 -9.58 -0.06 -8.15
N ASP A 37 -8.61 -0.29 -9.03
CA ASP A 37 -7.52 -1.27 -8.79
C ASP A 37 -6.63 -0.86 -7.62
N VAL A 38 -6.24 0.42 -7.56
CA VAL A 38 -5.43 0.96 -6.45
C VAL A 38 -6.17 0.83 -5.13
N MET A 39 -7.46 1.17 -5.11
CA MET A 39 -8.32 1.09 -3.93
C MET A 39 -8.51 -0.35 -3.45
N ALA A 40 -8.68 -1.31 -4.36
CA ALA A 40 -8.80 -2.72 -4.00
C ALA A 40 -7.55 -3.24 -3.27
N ILE A 41 -6.36 -2.88 -3.75
CA ILE A 41 -5.09 -3.28 -3.12
C ILE A 41 -4.89 -2.54 -1.80
N TYR A 42 -5.16 -1.24 -1.77
CA TYR A 42 -5.06 -0.42 -0.56
C TYR A 42 -5.95 -0.97 0.57
N ASN A 43 -7.23 -1.25 0.28
CA ASN A 43 -8.14 -1.83 1.27
C ASN A 43 -7.71 -3.22 1.72
N SER A 44 -7.19 -4.05 0.80
CA SER A 44 -6.64 -5.36 1.16
C SER A 44 -5.43 -5.23 2.10
N ALA A 45 -4.53 -4.27 1.82
CA ALA A 45 -3.36 -3.97 2.65
C ALA A 45 -3.75 -3.41 4.02
N LYS A 46 -4.80 -2.57 4.07
CA LYS A 46 -5.32 -1.97 5.30
C LYS A 46 -6.02 -3.00 6.18
N GLY A 47 -6.88 -3.86 5.60
CA GLY A 47 -7.54 -4.95 6.33
C GLY A 47 -6.55 -6.00 6.86
N LEU A 48 -5.42 -6.22 6.19
CA LEU A 48 -4.31 -7.03 6.71
C LEU A 48 -3.58 -6.37 7.90
N ASN A 49 -3.54 -5.03 7.97
CA ASN A 49 -2.99 -4.33 9.13
C ASN A 49 -3.94 -4.39 10.34
N GLU A 50 -5.27 -4.33 10.14
CA GLU A 50 -6.24 -4.49 11.23
C GLU A 50 -6.24 -5.92 11.83
N GLY A 51 -5.76 -6.93 11.09
CA GLY A 51 -5.49 -8.27 11.61
C GLY A 51 -4.08 -8.47 12.20
N THR A 52 -3.21 -7.47 12.09
CA THR A 52 -1.80 -7.52 12.52
C THR A 52 -1.46 -6.29 13.37
N GLU A 53 -2.34 -5.91 14.31
CA GLU A 53 -1.99 -5.05 15.45
C GLU A 53 -1.14 -5.80 16.52
N GLY A 54 -0.50 -6.90 16.13
CA GLY A 54 0.47 -7.63 16.94
C GLY A 54 1.89 -7.32 16.48
N GLU A 55 2.50 -6.32 17.11
CA GLU A 55 3.96 -6.11 17.17
C GLU A 55 4.71 -5.93 15.84
N LEU A 56 4.61 -4.74 15.26
CA LEU A 56 5.80 -4.13 14.64
C LEU A 56 6.61 -3.43 15.73
N ASN A 57 7.11 -4.21 16.70
CA ASN A 57 8.22 -3.84 17.57
C ASN A 57 9.52 -3.93 16.75
N ILE A 58 9.60 -3.12 15.70
CA ILE A 58 10.88 -2.77 15.09
C ILE A 58 11.57 -1.82 16.06
N SER A 59 12.16 -2.40 17.11
CA SER A 59 13.19 -1.75 17.89
C SER A 59 14.39 -1.56 16.96
N ILE A 60 14.38 -0.44 16.23
CA ILE A 60 15.51 0.03 15.45
C ILE A 60 16.53 0.54 16.48
N ASN A 61 17.34 -0.39 16.99
CA ASN A 61 18.52 -0.04 17.75
C ASN A 61 19.60 0.41 16.76
N CYS A 62 19.71 1.72 16.54
CA CYS A 62 20.90 2.32 15.94
C CYS A 62 21.96 2.46 17.03
N SER A 63 22.77 1.43 17.25
CA SER A 63 24.07 1.52 17.96
C SER A 63 25.22 1.47 16.98
#